data_AF-A0A2S8SQV5-F1
#
_entry.id   AF-A0A2S8SQV5-F1
#
_cell.length_a   1.000
_cell.length_b   1.000
_cell.length_c   1.000
_cell.angle_alpha   90.00
_cell.angle_beta   90.00
_cell.angle_gamma   90.00
#
_symmetry.space_group_name_H-M   'P 1'
#
loop_
_entity.id
_entity.type
_entity.pdbx_description
1 polymer ?
#
loop_
_entity_poly.entity_id
_entity_poly.type
_entity_poly.pdbx_seq_one_letter_code
_entity_poly.pdbx_strand_id
1 'polypeptide(L)'
;MVTDSSLRHFLTLGALLGGAALLVVFRPRFSPGTSSPADAKAASCLRNLSQISRAVALYSRDFNGKIPRGVDPEDHFKPQNWNYASPFGAAFRDDALQAPFLHRILRPYLASDTTFHCPADSGWIQTRLPGDASAKLRDVLPTSFSKYGTSYYYSTIHGFKLECAVDISRPSQTLLLFDGDLWHSSQNRESLNGLFIDGHVQNLNAAQFDLFSRE
;
A
#
# COMPACT_ATOMS: atom_id res chain seq x y z
N MET A 1 50.08 -44.04 22.37
CA MET A 1 49.55 -42.88 23.12
C MET A 1 48.75 -42.03 22.14
N VAL A 2 47.43 -42.22 22.12
CA VAL A 2 46.51 -41.46 21.28
C VAL A 2 45.80 -40.48 22.20
N THR A 3 46.17 -39.21 22.12
CA THR A 3 45.54 -38.13 22.91
C THR A 3 44.50 -37.42 22.05
N ASP A 4 43.26 -37.85 22.22
CA ASP A 4 42.04 -37.04 22.34
C ASP A 4 42.06 -35.61 21.74
N SER A 5 41.82 -35.50 20.43
CA SER A 5 41.50 -34.23 19.75
C SER A 5 40.07 -34.23 19.16
N SER A 6 39.20 -35.13 19.62
CA SER A 6 37.87 -35.35 19.04
C SER A 6 36.72 -34.70 19.82
N LEU A 7 36.99 -34.00 20.93
CA LEU A 7 35.94 -33.40 21.76
C LEU A 7 35.74 -31.89 21.57
N ARG A 8 36.44 -31.23 20.64
CA ARG A 8 36.28 -29.79 20.36
C ARG A 8 35.59 -29.46 19.04
N HIS A 9 35.35 -30.45 18.17
CA HIS A 9 34.63 -30.27 16.92
C HIS A 9 33.12 -30.55 17.03
N PHE A 10 32.64 -31.08 18.16
CA PHE A 10 31.23 -31.42 18.38
C PHE A 10 30.39 -30.29 19.04
N LEU A 11 31.00 -29.18 19.44
CA LEU A 11 30.29 -28.06 20.09
C LEU A 11 30.14 -26.79 19.23
N THR A 12 30.49 -26.86 17.94
CA THR A 12 30.24 -25.78 16.95
C THR A 12 29.38 -26.25 15.78
N LEU A 13 28.57 -27.30 15.97
CA LEU A 13 27.51 -27.73 15.04
C LEU A 13 26.09 -27.47 15.59
N GLY A 14 25.95 -26.96 16.82
CA GLY A 14 24.67 -26.71 17.48
C GLY A 14 24.08 -25.30 17.30
N ALA A 15 24.64 -24.44 16.46
CA ALA A 15 24.21 -23.04 16.32
C ALA A 15 23.90 -22.60 14.87
N LEU A 16 23.51 -23.53 14.00
CA LEU A 16 23.13 -23.25 12.60
C LEU A 16 21.63 -23.49 12.30
N LEU A 17 20.80 -23.69 13.32
CA LEU A 17 19.35 -23.92 13.17
C LEU A 17 18.47 -22.89 13.91
N GLY A 18 18.99 -21.68 14.15
CA GLY A 18 18.26 -20.60 14.81
C GLY A 18 17.95 -19.46 13.86
N GLY A 19 17.03 -19.66 12.92
CA GLY A 19 16.69 -18.61 11.95
C GLY A 19 15.52 -18.90 11.02
N ALA A 20 14.59 -19.78 11.41
CA ALA A 20 13.29 -19.82 10.75
C ALA A 20 12.46 -18.65 11.31
N ALA A 21 12.63 -17.46 10.76
CA ALA A 21 11.68 -16.38 10.96
C ALA A 21 10.31 -16.89 10.50
N LEU A 22 9.41 -17.08 11.46
CA LEU A 22 8.02 -17.45 11.21
C LEU A 22 7.39 -16.29 10.43
N LEU A 23 7.41 -16.35 9.09
CA LEU A 23 6.52 -15.55 8.26
C LEU A 23 5.11 -16.06 8.54
N VAL A 24 4.47 -15.48 9.56
CA VAL A 24 3.04 -15.61 9.77
C VAL A 24 2.36 -14.86 8.63
N VAL A 25 2.24 -15.52 7.49
CA VAL A 25 1.35 -15.08 6.43
C VAL A 25 -0.06 -15.22 6.99
N PHE A 26 -0.63 -14.13 7.48
CA PHE A 26 -2.05 -14.03 7.74
C PHE A 26 -2.78 -14.17 6.40
N ARG A 27 -3.03 -15.41 5.98
CA ARG A 27 -4.02 -15.66 4.94
C ARG A 27 -5.39 -15.43 5.59
N PRO A 28 -6.17 -14.43 5.16
CA PRO A 28 -7.52 -14.29 5.67
C PRO A 28 -8.27 -15.61 5.41
N ARG A 29 -8.71 -16.26 6.49
CA ARG A 29 -9.58 -17.44 6.42
C ARG A 29 -10.93 -16.96 5.92
N PHE A 30 -11.18 -17.11 4.62
CA PHE A 30 -12.54 -17.05 4.09
C PHE A 30 -13.27 -18.32 4.57
N SER A 31 -14.17 -18.16 5.54
CA SER A 31 -15.12 -19.23 5.89
C SER A 31 -16.01 -19.51 4.67
N PRO A 32 -16.32 -20.79 4.37
CA PRO A 32 -17.22 -21.16 3.29
C PRO A 32 -18.66 -20.86 3.71
N GLY A 33 -19.02 -19.58 3.73
CA GLY A 33 -20.39 -19.08 3.71
C GLY A 33 -20.60 -18.35 2.39
N THR A 34 -21.85 -18.23 1.94
CA THR A 34 -22.19 -17.44 0.75
C THR A 34 -21.63 -16.04 0.88
N SER A 35 -20.59 -15.71 0.12
CA SER A 35 -19.96 -14.39 0.16
C SER A 35 -21.00 -13.32 -0.15
N SER A 36 -21.14 -12.32 0.71
CA SER A 36 -22.05 -11.21 0.42
C SER A 36 -21.54 -10.43 -0.81
N PRO A 37 -22.40 -9.68 -1.52
CA PRO A 37 -21.95 -8.78 -2.59
C PRO A 37 -20.86 -7.80 -2.12
N ALA A 38 -20.91 -7.36 -0.86
CA ALA A 38 -19.89 -6.50 -0.27
C ALA A 38 -18.53 -7.22 -0.16
N ASP A 39 -18.52 -8.47 0.32
CA ASP A 39 -17.30 -9.28 0.40
C ASP A 39 -16.72 -9.56 -1.00
N ALA A 40 -17.58 -9.78 -2.00
CA ALA A 40 -17.15 -9.98 -3.38
C ALA A 40 -16.47 -8.73 -3.99
N LYS A 41 -17.00 -7.54 -3.68
CA LYS A 41 -16.38 -6.26 -4.08
C LYS A 41 -15.03 -6.06 -3.39
N ALA A 42 -14.95 -6.28 -2.07
CA ALA A 42 -13.70 -6.19 -1.32
C ALA A 42 -12.63 -7.16 -1.87
N ALA A 43 -13.01 -8.41 -2.13
CA ALA A 43 -12.12 -9.40 -2.74
C ALA A 43 -11.67 -8.98 -4.15
N SER A 44 -12.51 -8.28 -4.92
CA SER A 44 -12.13 -7.74 -6.21
C SER A 44 -11.12 -6.60 -6.07
N CYS A 45 -11.30 -5.69 -5.11
CA CYS A 45 -10.34 -4.61 -4.85
C CYS A 45 -8.98 -5.15 -4.38
N LEU A 46 -8.95 -6.20 -3.55
CA LEU A 46 -7.69 -6.90 -3.20
C LEU A 46 -6.98 -7.52 -4.41
N ARG A 47 -7.74 -8.12 -5.34
CA ARG A 47 -7.16 -8.64 -6.60
C ARG A 47 -6.61 -7.54 -7.49
N ASN A 48 -7.24 -6.37 -7.52
CA ASN A 48 -6.75 -5.20 -8.24
C ASN A 48 -5.45 -4.68 -7.64
N LEU A 49 -5.39 -4.50 -6.32
CA LEU A 49 -4.15 -4.13 -5.62
C LEU A 49 -3.03 -5.15 -5.83
N SER A 50 -3.34 -6.44 -5.89
CA SER A 50 -2.35 -7.48 -6.23
C SER A 50 -1.84 -7.41 -7.67
N GLN A 51 -2.67 -6.91 -8.61
CA GLN A 51 -2.23 -6.61 -9.98
C GLN A 51 -1.35 -5.37 -10.01
N ILE A 52 -1.73 -4.30 -9.29
CA ILE A 52 -0.94 -3.08 -9.16
C ILE A 52 0.42 -3.37 -8.52
N SER A 53 0.47 -4.19 -7.47
CA SER A 53 1.71 -4.66 -6.82
C SER A 53 2.70 -5.27 -7.83
N ARG A 54 2.21 -6.14 -8.71
CA ARG A 54 3.03 -6.73 -9.78
C ARG A 54 3.49 -5.69 -10.80
N ALA A 55 2.65 -4.73 -11.15
CA ALA A 55 3.01 -3.63 -12.03
C ALA A 55 4.10 -2.73 -11.42
N VAL A 56 4.01 -2.43 -10.12
CA VAL A 56 5.06 -1.73 -9.36
C VAL A 56 6.36 -2.53 -9.38
N ALA A 57 6.32 -3.84 -9.14
CA ALA A 57 7.52 -4.67 -9.16
C ALA A 57 8.20 -4.70 -10.55
N LEU A 58 7.41 -4.75 -11.63
CA LEU A 58 7.93 -4.64 -13.01
C LEU A 58 8.54 -3.27 -13.28
N TYR A 59 7.86 -2.19 -12.86
CA TYR A 59 8.42 -0.84 -12.93
C TYR A 59 9.75 -0.76 -12.17
N SER A 60 9.79 -1.21 -10.92
CA SER A 60 10.99 -1.14 -10.09
C SER A 60 12.15 -1.91 -10.72
N ARG A 61 11.91 -3.07 -11.32
CA ARG A 61 12.94 -3.80 -12.07
C ARG A 61 13.52 -2.95 -13.21
N ASP A 62 12.67 -2.26 -13.96
CA ASP A 62 13.09 -1.46 -15.12
C ASP A 62 13.71 -0.10 -14.71
N PHE A 63 13.50 0.33 -13.46
CA PHE A 63 13.96 1.61 -12.89
C PHE A 63 14.89 1.44 -11.66
N ASN A 64 15.81 0.47 -11.69
CA ASN A 64 16.86 0.28 -10.69
C ASN A 64 16.35 0.12 -9.24
N GLY A 65 15.27 -0.63 -9.06
CA GLY A 65 14.66 -0.92 -7.75
C GLY A 65 13.75 0.18 -7.21
N LYS A 66 13.64 1.33 -7.90
CA LYS A 66 12.93 2.51 -7.40
C LYS A 66 11.42 2.34 -7.43
N ILE A 67 10.77 2.92 -6.44
CA ILE A 67 9.32 3.10 -6.41
C ILE A 67 8.92 4.18 -7.44
N PRO A 68 7.78 4.03 -8.16
CA PRO A 68 7.35 5.01 -9.15
C PRO A 68 7.19 6.41 -8.58
N ARG A 69 7.77 7.42 -9.23
CA ARG A 69 7.66 8.83 -8.85
C ARG A 69 6.33 9.44 -9.33
N GLY A 70 5.23 8.89 -8.83
CA GLY A 70 3.86 9.36 -9.10
C GLY A 70 3.28 10.16 -7.95
N VAL A 71 2.08 10.68 -8.18
CA VAL A 71 1.27 11.37 -7.17
C VAL A 71 -0.13 10.76 -7.13
N ASP A 72 -0.80 10.89 -5.99
CA ASP A 72 -2.22 10.59 -5.85
C ASP A 72 -3.09 11.85 -6.07
N PRO A 73 -4.43 11.70 -6.13
CA PRO A 73 -5.30 12.87 -6.25
C PRO A 73 -5.22 13.82 -5.06
N GLU A 74 -5.03 13.32 -3.84
CA GLU A 74 -5.05 14.17 -2.64
C GLU A 74 -3.86 15.13 -2.64
N ASP A 75 -2.66 14.61 -2.86
CA ASP A 75 -1.43 15.39 -2.93
C ASP A 75 -1.42 16.35 -4.12
N HIS A 76 -1.95 15.91 -5.27
CA HIS A 76 -1.99 16.75 -6.47
C HIS A 76 -2.93 17.95 -6.34
N PHE A 77 -4.13 17.74 -5.78
CA PHE A 77 -5.13 18.80 -5.62
C PHE A 77 -5.02 19.56 -4.29
N LYS A 78 -4.22 19.06 -3.35
CA LYS A 78 -3.86 19.74 -2.10
C LYS A 78 -2.35 19.78 -1.88
N PRO A 79 -1.56 20.34 -2.81
CA PRO A 79 -0.11 20.35 -2.71
C PRO A 79 0.39 21.17 -1.51
N GLN A 80 -0.43 22.08 -0.97
CA GLN A 80 -0.15 22.81 0.26
C GLN A 80 0.02 21.91 1.50
N ASN A 81 -0.50 20.68 1.49
CA ASN A 81 -0.30 19.74 2.59
C ASN A 81 1.19 19.42 2.79
N TRP A 82 1.98 19.50 1.71
CA TRP A 82 3.42 19.31 1.74
C TRP A 82 4.18 20.47 2.39
N ASN A 83 3.57 21.64 2.59
CA ASN A 83 4.23 22.75 3.29
C ASN A 83 4.57 22.43 4.75
N TYR A 84 3.77 21.56 5.36
CA TYR A 84 3.85 21.22 6.78
C TYR A 84 4.32 19.77 7.01
N ALA A 85 4.61 19.04 5.93
CA ALA A 85 5.14 17.68 5.96
C ALA A 85 6.62 17.70 6.41
N SER A 86 6.86 17.91 7.69
CA SER A 86 8.15 17.67 8.34
C SER A 86 8.48 16.17 8.27
N PRO A 87 9.72 15.73 7.98
CA PRO A 87 10.97 16.50 7.96
C PRO A 87 11.32 17.18 6.63
N PHE A 88 10.51 17.03 5.58
CA PHE A 88 10.87 17.45 4.23
C PHE A 88 10.55 18.93 3.94
N GLY A 89 9.67 19.54 4.73
CA GLY A 89 9.15 20.87 4.46
C GLY A 89 8.47 20.94 3.09
N ALA A 90 8.37 22.14 2.52
CA ALA A 90 7.74 22.37 1.21
C ALA A 90 8.50 21.77 0.00
N ALA A 91 9.54 20.95 0.21
CA ALA A 91 10.44 20.45 -0.84
C ALA A 91 9.72 19.71 -1.98
N PHE A 92 8.61 19.04 -1.67
CA PHE A 92 7.85 18.26 -2.65
C PHE A 92 6.52 18.91 -3.08
N ARG A 93 6.25 20.15 -2.66
CA ARG A 93 5.00 20.83 -3.02
C ARG A 93 4.85 20.97 -4.54
N ASP A 94 5.90 21.44 -5.20
CA ASP A 94 5.87 21.67 -6.65
C ASP A 94 5.88 20.35 -7.42
N ASP A 95 6.53 19.32 -6.86
CA ASP A 95 6.48 17.96 -7.38
C ASP A 95 5.06 17.37 -7.33
N ALA A 96 4.33 17.53 -6.23
CA ALA A 96 2.94 17.07 -6.10
C ALA A 96 2.04 17.70 -7.18
N LEU A 97 2.26 18.98 -7.49
CA LEU A 97 1.50 19.69 -8.51
C LEU A 97 1.80 19.22 -9.94
N GLN A 98 3.02 18.76 -10.22
CA GLN A 98 3.47 18.48 -11.59
C GLN A 98 3.60 16.99 -11.91
N ALA A 99 3.78 16.14 -10.89
CA ALA A 99 3.99 14.72 -11.07
C ALA A 99 2.76 14.07 -11.75
N PRO A 100 2.97 13.10 -12.65
CA PRO A 100 1.86 12.36 -13.22
C PRO A 100 1.22 11.46 -12.16
N PHE A 101 -0.09 11.25 -12.29
CA PHE A 101 -0.77 10.28 -11.43
C PHE A 101 -0.16 8.89 -11.55
N LEU A 102 -0.05 8.18 -10.43
CA LEU A 102 0.56 6.84 -10.39
C LEU A 102 -0.03 5.88 -11.44
N HIS A 103 -1.35 5.89 -11.59
CA HIS A 103 -2.03 5.01 -12.56
C HIS A 103 -1.61 5.25 -14.01
N ARG A 104 -1.19 6.47 -14.35
CA ARG A 104 -0.65 6.78 -15.68
C ARG A 104 0.77 6.25 -15.86
N ILE A 105 1.60 6.30 -14.82
CA ILE A 105 2.96 5.76 -14.84
C ILE A 105 2.95 4.24 -14.98
N LEU A 106 2.04 3.56 -14.27
CA LEU A 106 1.97 2.10 -14.26
C LEU A 106 1.22 1.50 -15.45
N ARG A 107 0.60 2.33 -16.30
CA ARG A 107 -0.16 1.90 -17.47
C ARG A 107 0.59 0.91 -18.39
N PRO A 108 1.89 1.08 -18.69
CA PRO A 108 2.63 0.12 -19.53
C PRO A 108 2.78 -1.28 -18.93
N TYR A 109 2.58 -1.42 -17.61
CA TYR A 109 2.76 -2.67 -16.86
C TYR A 109 1.43 -3.35 -16.50
N LEU A 110 0.31 -2.80 -16.95
CA LEU A 110 -1.03 -3.28 -16.65
C LEU A 110 -1.77 -3.66 -17.93
N ALA A 111 -2.60 -4.69 -17.83
CA ALA A 111 -3.44 -5.12 -18.95
C ALA A 111 -4.67 -4.23 -19.16
N SER A 112 -5.12 -3.50 -18.12
CA SER A 112 -6.31 -2.65 -18.18
C SER A 112 -6.19 -1.46 -17.23
N ASP A 113 -6.62 -0.28 -17.70
CA ASP A 113 -6.76 0.94 -16.89
C ASP A 113 -7.82 0.77 -15.78
N THR A 114 -8.80 -0.12 -15.97
CA THR A 114 -9.84 -0.41 -14.97
C THR A 114 -9.29 -1.12 -13.74
N THR A 115 -8.03 -1.56 -13.74
CA THR A 115 -7.37 -2.12 -12.55
C THR A 115 -7.32 -1.12 -11.41
N PHE A 116 -7.30 0.19 -11.70
CA PHE A 116 -7.35 1.24 -10.69
C PHE A 116 -8.76 1.58 -10.20
N HIS A 117 -9.80 0.84 -10.61
CA HIS A 117 -11.16 1.03 -10.12
C HIS A 117 -11.48 -0.02 -9.04
N CYS A 118 -11.83 0.42 -7.84
CA CYS A 118 -12.42 -0.45 -6.82
C CYS A 118 -13.93 -0.54 -7.03
N PRO A 119 -14.54 -1.74 -7.23
CA PRO A 119 -15.99 -1.86 -7.43
C PRO A 119 -16.88 -1.42 -6.25
N ALA A 120 -16.28 -1.13 -5.09
CA ALA A 120 -16.96 -0.55 -3.95
C ALA A 120 -16.85 0.97 -3.88
N ASP A 121 -16.03 1.60 -4.75
CA ASP A 121 -15.88 3.05 -4.81
C ASP A 121 -17.24 3.70 -5.06
N SER A 122 -17.71 4.41 -4.05
CA SER A 122 -18.95 5.20 -4.07
C SER A 122 -18.67 6.69 -3.93
N GLY A 123 -17.40 7.10 -4.06
CA GLY A 123 -16.96 8.44 -3.73
C GLY A 123 -17.21 8.80 -2.26
N TRP A 124 -17.10 10.09 -1.96
CA TRP A 124 -17.46 10.67 -0.66
C TRP A 124 -17.69 12.17 -0.77
N ILE A 125 -18.52 12.74 0.12
CA ILE A 125 -18.57 14.21 0.32
C ILE A 125 -17.47 14.61 1.32
N GLN A 126 -17.34 13.84 2.39
CA GLN A 126 -16.30 13.93 3.39
C GLN A 126 -15.75 12.52 3.63
N THR A 127 -14.43 12.38 3.63
CA THR A 127 -13.79 11.08 3.86
C THR A 127 -14.06 10.58 5.28
N ARG A 128 -14.16 9.26 5.44
CA ARG A 128 -14.24 8.57 6.73
C ARG A 128 -12.87 8.08 7.19
N LEU A 129 -11.82 8.28 6.40
CA LEU A 129 -10.46 8.01 6.82
C LEU A 129 -10.06 8.92 7.99
N PRO A 130 -9.31 8.41 8.98
CA PRO A 130 -8.79 9.21 10.08
C PRO A 130 -7.77 10.24 9.57
N GLY A 131 -7.62 11.33 10.32
CA GLY A 131 -6.69 12.42 10.01
C GLY A 131 -7.36 13.81 10.02
N ASP A 132 -6.60 14.83 9.66
CA ASP A 132 -7.12 16.20 9.54
C ASP A 132 -8.02 16.32 8.30
N ALA A 133 -9.32 16.53 8.50
CA ALA A 133 -10.30 16.74 7.44
C ALA A 133 -9.93 17.91 6.51
N SER A 134 -9.20 18.92 7.00
CA SER A 134 -8.73 20.05 6.19
C SER A 134 -7.68 19.63 5.16
N ALA A 135 -6.91 18.58 5.45
CA ALA A 135 -5.93 17.99 4.56
C ALA A 135 -6.54 17.03 3.52
N LYS A 136 -7.80 16.59 3.71
CA LYS A 136 -8.43 15.56 2.87
C LYS A 136 -9.31 16.09 1.74
N LEU A 137 -9.36 15.41 0.61
CA LEU A 137 -10.27 15.80 -0.49
C LEU A 137 -11.74 15.77 -0.06
N ARG A 138 -12.54 16.65 -0.66
CA ARG A 138 -14.00 16.74 -0.48
C ARG A 138 -14.71 16.61 -1.82
N ASP A 139 -15.99 16.24 -1.78
CA ASP A 139 -16.88 16.17 -2.95
C ASP A 139 -16.35 15.27 -4.08
N VAL A 140 -15.92 14.06 -3.73
CA VAL A 140 -15.36 13.02 -4.62
C VAL A 140 -16.46 12.10 -5.19
N LEU A 141 -17.64 12.66 -5.46
CA LEU A 141 -18.77 11.97 -6.10
C LEU A 141 -18.68 12.02 -7.64
N PRO A 142 -19.29 11.07 -8.38
CA PRO A 142 -19.99 9.88 -7.87
C PRO A 142 -19.03 8.76 -7.43
N THR A 143 -17.81 8.72 -7.96
CA THR A 143 -16.73 7.81 -7.54
C THR A 143 -15.39 8.52 -7.68
N SER A 144 -14.39 8.13 -6.88
CA SER A 144 -13.03 8.65 -7.02
C SER A 144 -12.45 8.26 -8.39
N PHE A 145 -12.70 7.03 -8.85
CA PHE A 145 -12.28 6.57 -10.16
C PHE A 145 -12.83 7.43 -11.31
N SER A 146 -14.11 7.78 -11.29
CA SER A 146 -14.70 8.60 -12.37
C SER A 146 -14.13 10.02 -12.37
N LYS A 147 -13.80 10.56 -11.19
CA LYS A 147 -13.31 11.93 -11.04
C LYS A 147 -11.81 12.07 -11.34
N TYR A 148 -11.02 11.08 -10.92
CA TYR A 148 -9.55 11.17 -10.90
C TYR A 148 -8.83 10.05 -11.67
N GLY A 149 -9.56 9.05 -12.15
CA GLY A 149 -8.99 7.88 -12.84
C GLY A 149 -8.44 6.81 -11.91
N THR A 150 -8.60 6.95 -10.59
CA THR A 150 -8.18 5.94 -9.59
C THR A 150 -9.12 5.93 -8.39
N SER A 151 -9.39 4.74 -7.85
CA SER A 151 -9.99 4.51 -6.54
C SER A 151 -8.93 4.34 -5.45
N TYR A 152 -7.66 4.19 -5.83
CA TYR A 152 -6.55 3.91 -4.91
C TYR A 152 -5.65 5.14 -4.77
N TYR A 153 -5.33 5.46 -3.52
CA TYR A 153 -4.48 6.54 -3.08
C TYR A 153 -3.10 5.98 -2.75
N TYR A 154 -2.07 6.82 -2.86
CA TYR A 154 -0.69 6.39 -2.98
C TYR A 154 0.16 7.12 -1.94
N SER A 155 1.04 6.37 -1.27
CA SER A 155 2.07 6.95 -0.39
C SER A 155 3.15 7.64 -1.23
N THR A 156 2.80 8.81 -1.76
CA THR A 156 3.58 9.63 -2.69
C THR A 156 5.01 9.88 -2.21
N ILE A 157 5.22 9.96 -0.90
CA ILE A 157 6.53 10.24 -0.29
C ILE A 157 7.61 9.25 -0.74
N HIS A 158 7.31 7.96 -0.84
CA HIS A 158 8.31 6.95 -1.21
C HIS A 158 8.76 7.12 -2.67
N GLY A 159 7.81 7.44 -3.55
CA GLY A 159 8.09 7.74 -4.96
C GLY A 159 8.92 9.01 -5.11
N PHE A 160 8.58 10.07 -4.37
CA PHE A 160 9.28 11.36 -4.43
C PHE A 160 10.70 11.30 -3.88
N LYS A 161 10.93 10.49 -2.85
CA LYS A 161 12.28 10.20 -2.32
C LYS A 161 13.08 9.24 -3.20
N LEU A 162 12.47 8.67 -4.24
CA LEU A 162 13.07 7.66 -5.12
C LEU A 162 13.60 6.45 -4.32
N GLU A 163 12.89 6.07 -3.25
CA GLU A 163 13.28 4.95 -2.41
C GLU A 163 13.16 3.64 -3.18
N CYS A 164 14.05 2.69 -2.86
CA CYS A 164 13.85 1.31 -3.27
C CYS A 164 13.06 0.58 -2.17
N ALA A 165 12.17 -0.33 -2.57
CA ALA A 165 11.38 -1.11 -1.60
C ALA A 165 12.25 -1.88 -0.60
N VAL A 166 13.46 -2.28 -1.01
CA VAL A 166 14.44 -3.00 -0.16
C VAL A 166 15.09 -2.12 0.91
N ASP A 167 15.05 -0.80 0.76
CA ASP A 167 15.68 0.15 1.69
C ASP A 167 14.70 0.60 2.80
N ILE A 168 13.41 0.30 2.64
CA ILE A 168 12.38 0.65 3.61
C ILE A 168 12.44 -0.34 4.77
N SER A 169 12.64 0.17 6.00
CA SER A 169 12.97 -0.68 7.16
C SER A 169 11.86 -1.65 7.57
N ARG A 170 10.59 -1.34 7.29
CA ARG A 170 9.42 -2.14 7.69
C ARG A 170 8.43 -2.30 6.53
N PRO A 171 8.82 -2.95 5.44
CA PRO A 171 8.04 -2.92 4.21
C PRO A 171 6.68 -3.63 4.32
N SER A 172 6.52 -4.53 5.30
CA SER A 172 5.25 -5.19 5.62
C SER A 172 4.34 -4.38 6.55
N GLN A 173 4.78 -3.21 7.02
CA GLN A 173 4.01 -2.29 7.87
C GLN A 173 3.85 -0.90 7.25
N THR A 174 4.54 -0.63 6.15
CA THR A 174 4.43 0.61 5.39
C THR A 174 3.44 0.44 4.24
N LEU A 175 2.39 1.25 4.21
CA LEU A 175 1.44 1.29 3.11
C LEU A 175 2.07 1.90 1.86
N LEU A 176 1.85 1.26 0.71
CA LEU A 176 2.16 1.80 -0.60
C LEU A 176 0.91 2.36 -1.28
N LEU A 177 -0.19 1.60 -1.31
CA LEU A 177 -1.50 2.07 -1.80
C LEU A 177 -2.62 1.65 -0.86
N PHE A 178 -3.75 2.36 -0.92
CA PHE A 178 -4.96 2.03 -0.17
C PHE A 178 -6.21 2.53 -0.90
N ASP A 179 -7.38 1.98 -0.61
CA ASP A 179 -8.64 2.54 -1.13
C ASP A 179 -8.84 3.98 -0.63
N GLY A 180 -9.44 4.86 -1.45
CA GLY A 180 -9.62 6.27 -1.10
C GLY A 180 -10.52 6.56 0.09
N ASP A 181 -11.33 5.60 0.53
CA ASP A 181 -12.17 5.71 1.72
C ASP A 181 -12.53 4.33 2.29
N LEU A 182 -13.23 4.29 3.44
CA LEU A 182 -13.75 3.07 4.08
C LEU A 182 -14.94 2.45 3.32
N TRP A 183 -14.77 2.12 2.04
CA TRP A 183 -15.85 1.64 1.17
C TRP A 183 -16.28 0.19 1.40
N HIS A 184 -15.50 -0.58 2.15
CA HIS A 184 -15.81 -1.98 2.42
C HIS A 184 -16.55 -2.10 3.74
N SER A 185 -17.45 -3.07 3.82
CA SER A 185 -18.10 -3.43 5.06
C SER A 185 -18.32 -4.93 5.14
N SER A 186 -17.94 -5.52 6.27
CA SER A 186 -18.27 -6.90 6.60
C SER A 186 -18.71 -6.92 8.06
N GLN A 187 -19.84 -7.57 8.35
CA GLN A 187 -20.42 -7.64 9.70
C GLN A 187 -20.58 -6.26 10.38
N ASN A 188 -21.08 -5.26 9.62
CA ASN A 188 -21.25 -3.87 10.07
C ASN A 188 -19.95 -3.17 10.53
N ARG A 189 -18.79 -3.65 10.09
CA ARG A 189 -17.51 -2.98 10.31
C ARG A 189 -16.98 -2.45 8.99
N GLU A 190 -16.81 -1.15 8.93
CA GLU A 190 -16.22 -0.48 7.78
C GLU A 190 -14.72 -0.76 7.71
N SER A 191 -14.22 -0.88 6.48
CA SER A 191 -12.82 -1.15 6.19
C SER A 191 -12.42 -0.64 4.82
N LEU A 192 -11.13 -0.69 4.56
CA LEU A 192 -10.50 -0.44 3.27
C LEU A 192 -9.49 -1.55 2.98
N ASN A 193 -9.02 -1.66 1.75
CA ASN A 193 -7.91 -2.51 1.38
C ASN A 193 -6.64 -1.69 1.23
N GLY A 194 -5.54 -2.22 1.76
CA GLY A 194 -4.20 -1.67 1.63
C GLY A 194 -3.28 -2.63 0.89
N LEU A 195 -2.36 -2.07 0.12
CA LEU A 195 -1.17 -2.69 -0.46
C LEU A 195 0.05 -2.15 0.27
N PHE A 196 0.90 -3.04 0.75
CA PHE A 196 2.12 -2.72 1.48
C PHE A 196 3.35 -2.75 0.57
N ILE A 197 4.46 -2.16 1.03
CA ILE A 197 5.72 -2.05 0.26
C ILE A 197 6.29 -3.40 -0.13
N ASP A 198 6.17 -4.42 0.71
CA ASP A 198 6.59 -5.80 0.40
C ASP A 198 5.69 -6.51 -0.63
N GLY A 199 4.61 -5.85 -1.07
CA GLY A 199 3.70 -6.31 -2.10
C GLY A 199 2.48 -7.08 -1.59
N HIS A 200 2.34 -7.34 -0.29
CA HIS A 200 1.15 -8.00 0.23
C HIS A 200 -0.05 -7.04 0.31
N VAL A 201 -1.27 -7.61 0.27
CA VAL A 201 -2.52 -6.86 0.36
C VAL A 201 -3.36 -7.37 1.53
N GLN A 202 -4.03 -6.47 2.22
CA GLN A 202 -4.94 -6.84 3.32
C GLN A 202 -6.07 -5.84 3.51
N ASN A 203 -7.14 -6.29 4.15
CA ASN A 203 -8.23 -5.44 4.59
C ASN A 203 -7.88 -4.82 5.96
N LEU A 204 -8.12 -3.52 6.11
CA LEU A 204 -7.79 -2.70 7.25
C LEU A 204 -9.04 -1.98 7.75
N ASN A 205 -9.28 -2.03 9.06
CA ASN A 205 -10.21 -1.08 9.67
C ASN A 205 -9.55 0.30 9.85
N ALA A 206 -10.33 1.31 10.24
CA ALA A 206 -9.84 2.68 10.42
C ALA A 206 -8.64 2.79 11.38
N ALA A 207 -8.62 2.04 12.49
CA ALA A 207 -7.53 2.09 13.46
C ALA A 207 -6.24 1.44 12.93
N GLN A 208 -6.36 0.35 12.16
CA GLN A 208 -5.22 -0.27 11.50
C GLN A 208 -4.67 0.62 10.40
N PHE A 209 -5.55 1.28 9.62
CA PHE A 209 -5.12 2.25 8.63
C PHE A 209 -4.36 3.41 9.26
N ASP A 210 -4.90 4.02 10.32
CA ASP A 210 -4.23 5.10 11.07
C ASP A 210 -2.86 4.69 11.60
N LEU A 211 -2.71 3.43 12.03
CA LEU A 211 -1.42 2.90 12.46
C LEU A 211 -0.41 2.82 11.31
N PHE A 212 -0.82 2.29 10.15
CA PHE A 212 0.08 2.02 9.03
C PHE A 212 0.31 3.20 8.09
N SER A 213 -0.54 4.24 8.14
CA SER A 213 -0.44 5.43 7.27
C SER A 213 0.48 6.53 7.83
N ARG A 214 1.07 6.33 9.02
CA ARG A 214 1.90 7.32 9.73
C ARG A 214 3.40 7.16 9.50
N GLU A 215 3.80 6.17 8.71
CA GLU A 215 5.21 5.79 8.45
C GLU A 215 5.67 6.24 7.06
#